data_AF-A0A660L5L4-F1
#
_entry.id   AF-A0A660L5L4-F1
#
_cell.length_a   1.000
_cell.length_b   1.000
_cell.length_c   1.000
_cell.angle_alpha   90.00
_cell.angle_beta   90.00
_cell.angle_gamma   90.00
#
_symmetry.space_group_name_H-M   'P 1'
#
loop_
_entity.id
_entity.type
_entity.pdbx_description
1 polymer ?
#
loop_
_entity_poly.entity_id
_entity_poly.type
_entity_poly.pdbx_seq_one_letter_code
_entity_poly.pdbx_strand_id
1 'polypeptide(L)'
;MSLKETPMTRRLWQAIGGTLFEEFVAVAPGPRTGTRRLDGLVLPDEPTRIAGRGEVPDLVDRDVVVIQTKASRLGMNVLGQALFSAELLRPAGPRRIRTIALCTADDQVLRPLAERYGIEVVVDNGTGPRWLTDPAT
;
A
#
# COMPACT_ATOMS: atom_id res chain seq x y z
N MET A 1 5.16 -10.22 9.27
CA MET A 1 6.25 -9.82 8.37
C MET A 1 6.73 -10.97 7.52
N SER A 2 6.43 -10.88 6.23
CA SER A 2 6.93 -11.76 5.19
C SER A 2 8.38 -11.42 4.85
N LEU A 3 9.23 -12.45 4.72
CA LEU A 3 10.66 -12.30 4.41
C LEU A 3 10.90 -11.61 3.05
N LYS A 4 9.93 -11.72 2.12
CA LYS A 4 10.05 -11.18 0.76
C LYS A 4 9.32 -9.85 0.59
N GLU A 5 8.13 -9.71 1.17
CA GLU A 5 7.27 -8.54 0.93
C GLU A 5 7.73 -7.33 1.77
N THR A 6 8.20 -7.54 3.01
CA THR A 6 8.68 -6.43 3.87
C THR A 6 9.81 -5.62 3.21
N PRO A 7 10.87 -6.23 2.65
CA PRO A 7 11.91 -5.48 1.95
C PRO A 7 11.40 -4.73 0.71
N MET A 8 10.43 -5.29 -0.02
CA MET A 8 9.80 -4.61 -1.17
C MET A 8 9.04 -3.37 -0.72
N THR A 9 8.19 -3.50 0.31
CA THR A 9 7.45 -2.37 0.89
C THR A 9 8.39 -1.26 1.34
N ARG A 10 9.49 -1.60 2.04
CA ARG A 10 10.48 -0.62 2.50
C ARG A 10 11.18 0.09 1.34
N ARG A 11 11.55 -0.62 0.26
CA ARG A 11 12.18 0.00 -0.92
C ARG A 11 11.24 0.97 -1.62
N LEU A 12 9.96 0.60 -1.79
CA LEU A 12 8.96 1.52 -2.33
C LEU A 12 8.78 2.73 -1.41
N TRP A 13 8.64 2.52 -0.11
CA TRP A 13 8.52 3.59 0.87
C TRP A 13 9.72 4.55 0.82
N GLN A 14 10.95 4.06 0.70
CA GLN A 14 12.14 4.91 0.58
C GLN A 14 12.07 5.85 -0.63
N ALA A 15 11.43 5.43 -1.72
CA ALA A 15 11.22 6.29 -2.89
C ALA A 15 10.04 7.28 -2.72
N ILE A 16 9.07 6.96 -1.85
CA ILE A 16 7.95 7.85 -1.51
C ILE A 16 8.35 8.91 -0.47
N GLY A 17 9.15 8.54 0.53
CA GLY A 17 9.42 9.34 1.72
C GLY A 17 8.32 9.24 2.78
N GLY A 18 8.44 10.01 3.86
CA GLY A 18 7.44 10.08 4.93
C GLY A 18 7.58 9.04 6.04
N THR A 19 6.66 9.04 7.01
CA THR A 19 6.64 8.01 8.06
C THR A 19 5.97 6.74 7.55
N LEU A 20 6.63 5.58 7.67
CA LEU A 20 6.07 4.26 7.35
C LEU A 20 5.57 3.54 8.61
N PHE A 21 4.31 3.12 8.58
CA PHE A 21 3.70 2.18 9.53
C PHE A 21 3.60 0.81 8.87
N GLU A 22 4.48 -0.11 9.26
CA GLU A 22 4.51 -1.48 8.74
C GLU A 22 3.41 -2.34 9.36
N GLU A 23 2.80 -3.23 8.57
CA GLU A 23 1.79 -4.20 9.04
C GLU A 23 0.63 -3.50 9.79
N PHE A 24 0.27 -2.29 9.34
CA PHE A 24 -0.71 -1.42 9.98
C PHE A 24 -2.07 -2.10 10.07
N VAL A 25 -2.66 -2.12 11.26
CA VAL A 25 -3.96 -2.76 11.51
C VAL A 25 -5.08 -1.77 11.21
N ALA A 26 -5.60 -1.82 9.97
CA ALA A 26 -6.74 -1.01 9.55
C ALA A 26 -8.06 -1.46 10.20
N VAL A 27 -8.21 -2.77 10.47
CA VAL A 27 -9.34 -3.33 11.22
C VAL A 27 -8.82 -4.28 12.28
N ALA A 28 -9.15 -3.99 13.53
CA ALA A 28 -8.80 -4.83 14.67
C ALA A 28 -9.60 -6.15 14.66
N PRO A 29 -9.02 -7.26 15.15
CA PRO A 29 -9.76 -8.51 15.31
C PRO A 29 -10.90 -8.37 16.33
N GLY A 30 -11.97 -9.10 16.12
CA GLY A 30 -13.08 -9.25 17.07
C GLY A 30 -13.80 -10.60 16.88
N PRO A 31 -14.80 -10.93 17.72
CA PRO A 31 -15.46 -12.24 17.69
C PRO A 31 -16.09 -12.62 16.34
N ARG A 32 -16.48 -11.61 15.54
CA ARG A 32 -17.07 -11.78 14.20
C ARG A 32 -16.31 -11.01 13.11
N THR A 33 -15.10 -10.52 13.43
CA THR A 33 -14.34 -9.61 12.58
C THR A 33 -12.91 -10.11 12.46
N GLY A 34 -12.50 -10.50 11.25
CA GLY A 34 -11.10 -10.82 10.98
C GLY A 34 -10.26 -9.54 10.87
N THR A 35 -9.01 -9.61 11.36
CA THR A 35 -8.05 -8.51 11.21
C THR A 35 -7.86 -8.14 9.75
N ARG A 36 -7.68 -6.86 9.46
CA ARG A 36 -7.21 -6.36 8.16
C ARG A 36 -5.94 -5.57 8.36
N ARG A 37 -4.86 -6.07 7.77
CA ARG A 37 -3.55 -5.41 7.79
C ARG A 37 -3.23 -4.83 6.43
N LEU A 38 -2.51 -3.72 6.46
CA LEU A 38 -1.85 -3.11 5.31
C LEU A 38 -0.37 -3.44 5.43
N ASP A 39 0.28 -3.85 4.34
CA ASP A 39 1.72 -4.10 4.40
C ASP A 39 2.47 -2.81 4.71
N GLY A 40 2.00 -1.67 4.20
CA GLY A 40 2.46 -0.34 4.58
C GLY A 40 1.35 0.70 4.56
N LEU A 41 1.39 1.60 5.54
CA LEU A 41 0.69 2.88 5.53
C LEU A 41 1.75 3.98 5.63
N VAL A 42 1.70 4.97 4.75
CA VAL A 42 2.69 6.06 4.70
C VAL A 42 2.01 7.40 4.87
N LEU A 43 2.57 8.23 5.75
CA LEU A 43 2.27 9.66 5.84
C LEU A 43 3.39 10.44 5.14
N PRO A 44 3.20 10.85 3.86
CA PRO A 44 4.26 11.44 3.05
C PRO A 44 4.72 12.81 3.56
N ASP A 45 3.85 13.54 4.25
CA ASP A 45 4.13 14.88 4.80
C ASP A 45 4.87 14.84 6.16
N GLU A 46 5.24 13.66 6.65
CA GLU A 46 5.97 13.47 7.91
C GLU A 46 7.48 13.21 7.72
N PRO A 47 8.31 13.27 8.78
CA PRO A 47 9.71 12.89 8.68
C PRO A 47 9.92 11.48 8.14
N THR A 48 10.96 11.28 7.34
CA THR A 48 11.25 9.96 6.77
C THR A 48 11.82 9.02 7.85
N ARG A 49 10.96 8.17 8.41
CA ARG A 49 11.30 7.15 9.41
C ARG A 49 10.33 5.97 9.36
N ILE A 50 10.72 4.87 9.98
CA ILE A 50 9.79 3.79 10.29
C ILE A 50 9.17 4.07 11.66
N ALA A 51 7.85 3.96 11.76
CA ALA A 51 7.10 4.14 13.00
C ALA A 51 7.46 3.06 14.04
N GLY A 52 7.36 3.42 15.30
CA GLY A 52 7.56 2.49 16.41
C GLY A 52 6.48 1.40 16.45
N ARG A 53 6.80 0.26 17.07
CA ARG A 53 5.82 -0.80 17.27
C ARG A 53 4.64 -0.30 18.11
N GLY A 54 3.43 -0.41 17.58
CA GLY A 54 2.20 0.01 18.26
C GLY A 54 1.93 1.51 18.18
N GLU A 55 2.77 2.27 17.47
CA GLU A 55 2.48 3.65 17.12
C GLU A 55 1.27 3.67 16.16
N VAL A 56 0.30 4.52 16.45
CA VAL A 56 -0.92 4.68 15.65
C VAL A 56 -0.99 6.15 15.21
N PRO A 57 -1.00 6.43 13.90
CA PRO A 57 -1.12 7.79 13.41
C PRO A 57 -2.55 8.30 13.53
N ASP A 58 -2.69 9.62 13.64
CA ASP A 58 -3.93 10.32 13.32
C ASP A 58 -4.00 10.56 11.80
N LEU A 59 -5.10 10.13 11.18
CA LEU A 59 -5.30 10.21 9.73
C LEU A 59 -6.15 11.40 9.31
N VAL A 60 -6.76 12.13 10.25
CA VAL A 60 -7.71 13.21 9.94
C VAL A 60 -7.02 14.31 9.12
N ASP A 61 -7.62 14.64 7.97
CA ASP A 61 -7.16 15.67 7.04
C ASP A 61 -5.72 15.46 6.49
N ARG A 62 -5.21 14.23 6.55
CA ARG A 62 -3.89 13.85 6.01
C ARG A 62 -3.98 13.24 4.62
N ASP A 63 -2.96 13.47 3.80
CA ASP A 63 -2.72 12.63 2.63
C ASP A 63 -2.06 11.33 3.11
N VAL A 64 -2.56 10.19 2.65
CA VAL A 64 -2.06 8.87 3.04
C VAL A 64 -1.77 8.02 1.82
N VAL A 65 -0.70 7.24 1.89
CA VAL A 65 -0.39 6.21 0.88
C VAL A 65 -0.56 4.84 1.51
N VAL A 66 -1.37 3.99 0.89
CA VAL A 66 -1.60 2.60 1.28
C VAL A 66 -0.83 1.69 0.34
N ILE A 67 -0.08 0.75 0.90
CA ILE A 67 0.71 -0.22 0.13
C ILE A 67 0.23 -1.62 0.51
N GLN A 68 -0.17 -2.40 -0.50
CA GLN A 68 -0.37 -3.84 -0.40
C GLN A 68 0.63 -4.53 -1.31
N THR A 69 1.38 -5.47 -0.76
CA THR A 69 2.57 -6.04 -1.38
C THR A 69 2.41 -7.54 -1.56
N LYS A 70 2.68 -8.00 -2.78
CA LYS A 70 2.74 -9.43 -3.08
C LYS A 70 4.04 -9.77 -3.80
N ALA A 71 4.81 -10.70 -3.26
CA ALA A 71 6.03 -11.20 -3.91
C ALA A 71 5.74 -12.16 -5.09
N SER A 72 4.82 -11.78 -5.97
CA SER A 72 4.40 -12.51 -7.16
C SER A 72 3.94 -11.54 -8.26
N ARG A 73 3.52 -12.06 -9.41
CA ARG A 73 2.79 -11.28 -10.42
C ARG A 73 1.56 -10.60 -9.80
N LEU A 74 1.20 -9.43 -10.33
CA LEU A 74 -0.08 -8.77 -10.07
C LEU A 74 -1.21 -9.79 -10.18
N GLY A 75 -2.07 -9.83 -9.18
CA GLY A 75 -3.14 -10.81 -9.09
C GLY A 75 -4.32 -10.31 -8.29
N MET A 76 -5.44 -11.01 -8.40
CA MET A 76 -6.72 -10.62 -7.79
C MET A 76 -6.63 -10.44 -6.27
N ASN A 77 -5.76 -11.17 -5.59
CA ASN A 77 -5.60 -11.09 -4.14
C ASN A 77 -5.08 -9.69 -3.70
N VAL A 78 -3.93 -9.26 -4.24
CA VAL A 78 -3.35 -7.95 -3.90
C VAL A 78 -4.22 -6.80 -4.40
N LEU A 79 -4.93 -6.98 -5.51
CA LEU A 79 -5.88 -5.99 -6.02
C LEU A 79 -7.10 -5.84 -5.11
N GLY A 80 -7.70 -6.96 -4.67
CA GLY A 80 -8.80 -6.92 -3.72
C GLY A 80 -8.36 -6.29 -2.39
N GLN A 81 -7.17 -6.63 -1.91
CA GLN A 81 -6.59 -5.98 -0.73
C GLN A 81 -6.42 -4.48 -0.95
N ALA A 82 -5.79 -4.05 -2.04
CA ALA A 82 -5.58 -2.65 -2.36
C ALA A 82 -6.91 -1.88 -2.42
N LEU A 83 -7.87 -2.38 -3.21
CA LEU A 83 -9.19 -1.78 -3.40
C LEU A 83 -9.90 -1.54 -2.06
N PHE A 84 -10.05 -2.60 -1.25
CA PHE A 84 -10.80 -2.49 -0.01
C PHE A 84 -10.02 -1.78 1.10
N SER A 85 -8.69 -1.76 1.06
CA SER A 85 -7.90 -1.05 2.07
C SER A 85 -8.17 0.45 2.05
N ALA A 86 -8.36 1.03 0.87
CA ALA A 86 -8.75 2.44 0.75
C ALA A 86 -10.09 2.68 1.45
N GLU A 87 -11.10 1.86 1.15
CA GLU A 87 -12.44 1.95 1.76
C GLU A 87 -12.40 1.78 3.28
N LEU A 88 -11.56 0.88 3.79
CA LEU A 88 -11.41 0.64 5.23
C LEU A 88 -10.81 1.85 5.98
N LEU A 89 -9.99 2.67 5.31
CA LEU A 89 -9.39 3.86 5.92
C LEU A 89 -10.25 5.12 5.81
N ARG A 90 -11.21 5.19 4.86
CA ARG A 90 -12.06 6.38 4.68
C ARG A 90 -12.73 6.87 5.96
N PRO A 91 -13.28 6.01 6.85
CA PRO A 91 -13.91 6.45 8.08
C PRO A 91 -12.97 7.18 9.06
N ALA A 92 -11.65 7.00 8.93
CA ALA A 92 -10.65 7.71 9.72
C ALA A 92 -10.41 9.17 9.26
N GLY A 93 -11.07 9.61 8.19
CA GLY A 93 -11.05 11.00 7.72
C GLY A 93 -9.81 11.50 6.98
N PRO A 94 -9.04 10.69 6.22
CA PRO A 94 -7.94 11.21 5.42
C PRO A 94 -8.42 12.17 4.33
N ARG A 95 -7.62 13.21 4.05
CA ARG A 95 -7.87 14.19 2.98
C ARG A 95 -7.78 13.55 1.61
N ARG A 96 -6.77 12.69 1.39
CA ARG A 96 -6.62 11.88 0.18
C ARG A 96 -6.03 10.53 0.51
N ILE A 97 -6.46 9.51 -0.23
CA ILE A 97 -5.91 8.16 -0.15
C ILE A 97 -5.34 7.82 -1.53
N ARG A 98 -4.02 7.58 -1.58
CA ARG A 98 -3.33 6.97 -2.70
C ARG A 98 -3.13 5.49 -2.40
N THR A 99 -3.48 4.61 -3.33
CA THR A 99 -3.41 3.16 -3.09
C THR A 99 -2.49 2.51 -4.09
N ILE A 100 -1.54 1.72 -3.59
CA ILE A 100 -0.52 1.04 -4.38
C ILE A 100 -0.62 -0.47 -4.20
N ALA A 101 -0.72 -1.19 -5.31
CA ALA A 101 -0.44 -2.62 -5.39
C ALA A 101 1.01 -2.82 -5.83
N LEU A 102 1.86 -3.31 -4.93
CA LEU A 102 3.26 -3.61 -5.17
C LEU A 102 3.44 -5.10 -5.48
N CYS A 103 4.03 -5.40 -6.64
CA CYS A 103 4.21 -6.77 -7.12
C CYS A 103 5.58 -6.99 -7.75
N THR A 104 5.97 -8.24 -8.02
CA THR A 104 7.28 -8.54 -8.68
C THR A 104 7.19 -8.59 -10.19
N ALA A 105 5.98 -8.69 -10.75
CA ALA A 105 5.73 -8.69 -12.17
C ALA A 105 4.34 -8.12 -12.47
N ASP A 106 4.20 -7.46 -13.60
CA ASP A 106 2.93 -6.86 -14.02
C ASP A 106 1.95 -7.90 -14.61
N ASP A 107 0.69 -7.52 -14.77
CA ASP A 107 -0.29 -8.32 -15.51
C ASP A 107 -1.09 -7.43 -16.47
N GLN A 108 -1.02 -7.75 -17.77
CA GLN A 108 -1.59 -6.90 -18.83
C GLN A 108 -3.12 -6.83 -18.81
N VAL A 109 -3.80 -7.84 -18.24
CA VAL A 109 -5.26 -7.86 -18.12
C VAL A 109 -5.69 -7.12 -16.87
N LEU A 110 -4.97 -7.32 -15.77
CA LEU A 110 -5.35 -6.78 -14.47
C LEU A 110 -4.91 -5.33 -14.25
N ARG A 111 -3.82 -4.86 -14.89
CA ARG A 111 -3.35 -3.48 -14.75
C ARG A 111 -4.43 -2.45 -15.13
N PRO A 112 -5.03 -2.51 -16.34
CA PRO A 112 -6.05 -1.53 -16.73
C PRO A 112 -7.26 -1.54 -15.77
N LEU A 113 -7.59 -2.71 -15.22
CA LEU A 113 -8.64 -2.82 -14.20
C LEU A 113 -8.22 -2.11 -12.91
N ALA A 114 -7.01 -2.36 -12.41
CA ALA A 114 -6.50 -1.70 -11.21
C ALA A 114 -6.55 -0.18 -11.32
N GLU A 115 -6.04 0.35 -12.44
CA GLU A 115 -6.00 1.79 -12.72
C GLU A 115 -7.39 2.41 -12.82
N ARG A 116 -8.37 1.69 -13.41
CA ARG A 116 -9.77 2.12 -13.46
C ARG A 116 -10.39 2.32 -12.07
N TYR A 117 -9.94 1.56 -11.08
CA TYR A 117 -10.35 1.69 -9.69
C TYR A 117 -9.43 2.62 -8.87
N GLY A 118 -8.53 3.36 -9.52
CA GLY A 118 -7.60 4.28 -8.84
C GLY A 118 -6.49 3.59 -8.06
N ILE A 119 -6.21 2.31 -8.35
CA ILE A 119 -5.12 1.55 -7.77
C ILE A 119 -3.90 1.68 -8.66
N GLU A 120 -2.84 2.24 -8.12
CA GLU A 120 -1.56 2.36 -8.78
C GLU A 120 -0.78 1.05 -8.68
N VAL A 121 -0.25 0.56 -9.78
CA VAL A 121 0.53 -0.68 -9.80
C VAL A 121 2.01 -0.38 -9.96
N VAL A 122 2.79 -0.79 -8.96
CA VAL A 122 4.25 -0.68 -8.93
C VAL A 122 4.88 -2.06 -9.04
N VAL A 123 5.91 -2.19 -9.87
CA VAL A 123 6.66 -3.44 -10.02
C VAL A 123 8.06 -3.29 -9.42
N ASP A 124 8.42 -4.20 -8.51
CA ASP A 124 9.76 -4.35 -7.97
C ASP A 124 10.24 -5.79 -8.16
N ASN A 125 11.08 -6.01 -9.16
CA ASN A 125 11.70 -7.30 -9.47
C ASN A 125 13.04 -7.52 -8.75
N GLY A 126 13.35 -6.73 -7.72
CA GLY A 126 14.62 -6.75 -7.00
C GLY A 126 15.62 -5.69 -7.48
N THR A 127 15.31 -4.95 -8.56
CA THR A 127 16.11 -3.80 -9.02
C THR A 127 15.60 -2.45 -8.52
N GLY A 128 14.55 -2.46 -7.69
CA GLY A 128 13.90 -1.27 -7.16
C GLY A 128 12.49 -1.07 -7.73
N PRO A 129 11.67 -0.23 -7.06
CA PRO A 129 10.31 0.05 -7.46
C PRO A 129 10.29 0.82 -8.79
N ARG A 130 9.49 0.33 -9.73
CA ARG A 130 9.22 1.00 -11.01
C ARG A 130 7.74 1.27 -11.12
N TRP A 131 7.41 2.56 -11.18
CA TRP A 131 6.11 3.00 -11.64
C TRP A 131 6.04 2.70 -13.13
N LEU A 132 5.16 1.78 -13.49
CA LEU A 132 4.84 1.51 -14.88
C LEU A 132 3.65 2.40 -15.26
N THR A 133 3.74 3.70 -14.99
CA THR A 133 2.88 4.64 -15.70
C THR A 133 3.44 4.73 -17.11
N ASP A 134 2.63 4.39 -18.10
CA ASP A 134 2.94 4.77 -19.46
C ASP A 134 3.14 6.29 -19.48
N PRO A 135 4.28 6.84 -19.94
CA PRO A 135 4.27 8.23 -20.36
C PRO A 135 3.28 8.26 -21.52
N ALA A 136 2.09 8.81 -21.26
CA ALA A 136 1.05 8.99 -22.26
C ALA A 136 1.69 9.37 -23.60
N THR A 137 1.57 8.46 -24.58
CA THR A 137 1.77 8.76 -25.99
C THR A 137 0.41 8.68 -26.66
#